data_AF-A0A094FIK7-F1
#
_entry.id   AF-A0A094FIK7-F1
#
_cell.length_a   1.000
_cell.length_b   1.000
_cell.length_c   1.000
_cell.angle_alpha   90.00
_cell.angle_beta   90.00
_cell.angle_gamma   90.00
#
_symmetry.space_group_name_H-M   'P 1'
#
loop_
_entity.id
_entity.type
_entity.pdbx_description
1 polymer ?
#
loop_
_entity_poly.entity_id
_entity_poly.type
_entity_poly.pdbx_seq_one_letter_code
_entity_poly.pdbx_strand_id
1 'polypeptide(L)'
;MASKGKSGAENAPQPLSNKVIGTSNRHSSEREISMSSFLGYLAPNIYAGTASITQLYTNVNDTNWLMVYKCNRCLIFDDPSQTAFNISTSNGQFEQGWAQSTEPPNDPENANSDIAQHNNGMGEFKVEVASATQASYSIWASMTATATSVSGTAGPTATFSSNPVPTSTYDYVVIGGGAGGIPLADKLSESGKSVLLVEKGVASSARWGGTIRPPSGWLDGTNMTWFDVPGECNRMWTGGAADTSCTGCAAACTDIDQMAGCVLGGGTAVNSGLWWNSHPEDWDYNF
;
A
#
# COMPACT_ATOMS: atom_id res chain seq x y z
N MET A 1 -0.19 -5.06 -22.89
CA MET A 1 -0.79 -4.79 -21.57
C MET A 1 -0.18 -5.81 -20.63
N ALA A 2 0.89 -5.47 -19.92
CA ALA A 2 1.50 -6.41 -18.97
C ALA A 2 0.57 -6.58 -17.77
N SER A 3 0.18 -7.82 -17.48
CA SER A 3 -0.62 -8.17 -16.30
C SER A 3 0.08 -7.71 -15.02
N LYS A 4 -0.52 -6.75 -14.32
CA LYS A 4 -0.23 -6.49 -12.90
C LYS A 4 -1.09 -7.47 -12.10
N GLY A 5 -0.51 -8.12 -11.11
CA GLY A 5 -1.23 -9.07 -10.29
C GLY A 5 -0.32 -9.86 -9.36
N LYS A 6 -0.90 -10.39 -8.29
CA LYS A 6 -0.24 -11.23 -7.27
C LYS A 6 -0.94 -12.58 -7.20
N SER A 7 -0.21 -13.62 -6.81
CA SER A 7 -0.79 -14.91 -6.43
C SER A 7 -0.33 -15.28 -5.01
N GLY A 8 -0.92 -16.30 -4.42
CA GLY A 8 -0.53 -16.84 -3.12
C GLY A 8 -0.97 -18.30 -2.99
N ALA A 9 -0.30 -19.04 -2.12
CA ALA A 9 -0.58 -20.43 -1.83
C ALA A 9 -0.73 -20.64 -0.31
N GLU A 10 -1.71 -21.41 0.14
CA GLU A 10 -1.99 -21.65 1.57
C GLU A 10 -1.96 -23.12 1.94
N ASN A 11 -1.41 -23.53 3.08
CA ASN A 11 -1.51 -24.94 3.48
C ASN A 11 -2.48 -25.09 4.67
N ALA A 12 -3.59 -25.81 4.48
CA ALA A 12 -4.66 -25.96 5.49
C ALA A 12 -4.38 -27.11 6.50
N PRO A 13 -5.01 -27.14 7.72
CA PRO A 13 -6.44 -26.96 7.95
C PRO A 13 -6.86 -25.69 8.72
N GLN A 14 -5.97 -24.71 8.94
CA GLN A 14 -6.20 -23.43 9.66
C GLN A 14 -5.29 -22.33 9.04
N PRO A 15 -5.54 -21.01 9.27
CA PRO A 15 -5.35 -19.94 8.29
C PRO A 15 -3.88 -19.47 8.15
N LEU A 16 -2.98 -20.33 7.71
CA LEU A 16 -1.57 -19.98 7.53
C LEU A 16 -1.13 -20.26 6.10
N SER A 17 -0.92 -19.17 5.36
CA SER A 17 -0.49 -19.26 3.96
C SER A 17 1.00 -19.02 3.78
N ASN A 18 1.65 -19.88 3.01
CA ASN A 18 2.93 -19.52 2.40
C ASN A 18 2.61 -18.54 1.26
N LYS A 19 2.41 -17.27 1.61
CA LYS A 19 2.21 -16.21 0.63
C LYS A 19 3.42 -16.21 -0.32
N VAL A 20 3.16 -16.14 -1.61
CA VAL A 20 4.19 -16.08 -2.65
C VAL A 20 3.83 -14.93 -3.58
N ILE A 21 4.23 -13.71 -3.20
CA ILE A 21 3.84 -12.50 -3.92
C ILE A 21 4.74 -12.25 -5.14
N GLY A 22 4.53 -12.95 -6.26
CA GLY A 22 5.17 -12.54 -7.50
C GLY A 22 4.60 -11.22 -8.00
N THR A 23 5.38 -10.13 -7.99
CA THR A 23 4.98 -8.82 -8.54
C THR A 23 5.53 -8.61 -9.94
N SER A 24 4.68 -8.22 -10.88
CA SER A 24 5.06 -7.99 -12.27
C SER A 24 5.01 -6.50 -12.61
N ASN A 25 6.18 -5.83 -12.56
CA ASN A 25 6.32 -4.46 -13.06
C ASN A 25 6.99 -4.42 -14.44
N ARG A 26 6.58 -3.49 -15.30
CA ARG A 26 7.15 -3.27 -16.67
C ARG A 26 8.63 -2.88 -16.68
N HIS A 27 9.21 -2.56 -15.52
CA HIS A 27 10.54 -1.95 -15.43
C HIS A 27 11.57 -2.77 -14.65
N SER A 28 11.18 -3.88 -14.00
CA SER A 28 12.12 -4.78 -13.33
C SER A 28 11.82 -6.23 -13.70
N SER A 29 12.87 -6.96 -14.09
CA SER A 29 12.86 -8.42 -14.31
C SER A 29 12.79 -9.22 -12.99
N GLU A 30 12.55 -8.54 -11.87
CA GLU A 30 12.72 -9.04 -10.51
C GLU A 30 11.38 -9.40 -9.88
N ARG A 31 11.37 -10.42 -9.01
CA ARG A 31 10.17 -10.94 -8.35
C ARG A 31 10.47 -11.08 -6.87
N GLU A 32 9.59 -10.53 -6.06
CA GLU A 32 9.68 -10.62 -4.62
C GLU A 32 8.91 -11.85 -4.10
N ILE A 33 9.29 -12.34 -2.91
CA ILE A 33 8.61 -13.45 -2.24
C ILE A 33 8.69 -13.25 -0.73
N SER A 34 7.53 -13.24 -0.06
CA SER A 34 7.45 -13.05 1.39
C SER A 34 6.59 -14.11 2.02
N MET A 35 7.04 -14.71 3.13
CA MET A 35 6.19 -15.60 3.91
C MET A 35 5.32 -14.78 4.85
N SER A 36 4.06 -15.16 4.99
CA SER A 36 3.10 -14.43 5.80
C SER A 36 2.23 -15.38 6.63
N SER A 37 1.53 -14.86 7.61
CA SER A 37 0.66 -15.62 8.50
C SER A 37 -0.64 -14.85 8.72
N PHE A 38 -1.78 -15.54 8.84
CA PHE A 38 -3.05 -14.89 9.14
C PHE A 38 -3.59 -15.29 10.50
N LEU A 39 -4.38 -14.39 11.08
CA LEU A 39 -5.27 -14.66 12.19
C LEU A 39 -6.68 -14.30 11.72
N GLY A 40 -7.37 -15.26 11.09
CA GLY A 40 -8.69 -15.05 10.50
C GLY A 40 -8.67 -14.30 9.16
N TYR A 41 -9.82 -13.74 8.76
CA TYR A 41 -10.02 -13.04 7.48
C TYR A 41 -9.54 -11.58 7.51
N LEU A 42 -8.31 -11.36 7.95
CA LEU A 42 -7.66 -10.04 8.04
C LEU A 42 -6.44 -9.97 7.11
N ALA A 43 -5.83 -8.78 7.05
CA ALA A 43 -4.54 -8.64 6.37
C ALA A 43 -3.49 -9.58 7.00
N PRO A 44 -2.64 -10.24 6.19
CA PRO A 44 -1.61 -11.12 6.70
C PRO A 44 -0.50 -10.35 7.42
N ASN A 45 0.00 -10.92 8.50
CA ASN A 45 1.25 -10.50 9.14
C ASN A 45 2.46 -11.15 8.46
N ILE A 46 3.66 -10.60 8.64
CA ILE A 46 4.90 -11.26 8.19
C ILE A 46 5.15 -12.49 9.06
N TYR A 47 5.46 -13.62 8.42
CA TYR A 47 5.74 -14.87 9.12
C TYR A 47 7.08 -14.78 9.85
N ALA A 48 7.07 -14.99 11.16
CA ALA A 48 8.26 -14.85 12.01
C ALA A 48 8.91 -16.21 12.37
N GLY A 49 8.47 -17.30 11.75
CA GLY A 49 9.04 -18.63 11.95
C GLY A 49 10.33 -18.89 11.17
N THR A 50 10.76 -20.15 11.12
CA THR A 50 12.10 -20.53 10.62
C THR A 50 12.12 -20.94 9.15
N ALA A 51 11.02 -20.79 8.44
CA ALA A 51 10.92 -21.14 7.04
C ALA A 51 11.65 -20.12 6.16
N SER A 52 12.18 -20.58 5.03
CA SER A 52 12.88 -19.71 4.09
C SER A 52 12.62 -20.11 2.65
N ILE A 53 12.65 -19.12 1.75
CA ILE A 53 12.42 -19.33 0.33
C ILE A 53 13.64 -18.88 -0.47
N THR A 54 14.02 -19.69 -1.44
CA THR A 54 15.08 -19.40 -2.40
C THR A 54 14.52 -19.48 -3.81
N GLN A 55 14.59 -18.39 -4.57
CA GLN A 55 14.17 -18.37 -5.96
C GLN A 55 15.14 -19.18 -6.84
N LEU A 56 14.60 -20.02 -7.72
CA LEU A 56 15.35 -20.88 -8.63
C LEU A 56 15.24 -20.40 -10.09
N TYR A 57 14.07 -19.90 -10.48
CA TYR A 57 13.81 -19.43 -11.84
C TYR A 57 12.62 -18.47 -11.88
N THR A 58 12.66 -17.48 -12.77
CA THR A 58 11.53 -16.60 -13.07
C THR A 58 11.40 -16.37 -14.57
N ASN A 59 10.16 -16.21 -15.04
CA ASN A 59 9.86 -15.81 -16.41
C ASN A 59 8.62 -14.92 -16.43
N VAL A 60 8.60 -13.94 -17.33
CA VAL A 60 7.56 -12.92 -17.40
C VAL A 60 7.26 -12.63 -18.85
N ASN A 61 5.99 -12.55 -19.19
CA ASN A 61 5.55 -12.02 -20.46
C ASN A 61 4.28 -11.16 -20.25
N ASP A 62 3.71 -10.68 -21.34
CA ASP A 62 2.54 -9.80 -21.30
C ASP A 62 1.29 -10.46 -20.67
N THR A 63 1.24 -11.79 -20.61
CA THR A 63 0.06 -12.55 -20.16
C THR A 63 0.22 -13.20 -18.80
N ASN A 64 1.44 -13.59 -18.43
CA ASN A 64 1.70 -14.42 -17.27
C ASN A 64 3.08 -14.14 -16.68
N TRP A 65 3.24 -14.51 -15.43
CA TRP A 65 4.54 -14.68 -14.79
C TRP A 65 4.64 -16.10 -14.23
N LEU A 66 5.87 -16.61 -14.19
CA LEU A 66 6.23 -17.92 -13.65
C LEU A 66 7.35 -17.72 -12.64
N MET A 67 7.23 -18.38 -11.50
CA MET A 67 8.31 -18.48 -10.52
C MET A 67 8.45 -19.92 -10.06
N VAL A 68 9.70 -20.39 -10.03
CA VAL A 68 10.08 -21.66 -9.41
C VAL A 68 10.94 -21.32 -8.21
N TYR A 69 10.58 -21.83 -7.05
CA TYR A 69 11.26 -21.56 -5.79
C TYR A 69 11.44 -22.84 -4.97
N LYS A 70 12.48 -22.85 -4.14
CA LYS A 70 12.70 -23.84 -3.10
C LYS A 70 12.23 -23.28 -1.77
N CYS A 71 11.35 -24.01 -1.10
CA CYS A 71 10.83 -23.64 0.22
C CYS A 71 11.44 -24.58 1.27
N ASN A 72 12.33 -24.04 2.11
CA ASN A 72 12.92 -24.78 3.21
C ASN A 72 12.07 -24.63 4.47
N ARG A 73 11.77 -25.75 5.14
CA ARG A 73 10.97 -25.81 6.37
C ARG A 73 9.53 -25.26 6.27
N CYS A 74 8.99 -25.07 5.06
CA CYS A 74 7.66 -24.48 4.86
C CYS A 74 6.45 -25.41 5.12
N LEU A 75 6.71 -26.63 5.59
CA LEU A 75 5.69 -27.55 6.12
C LEU A 75 5.74 -27.64 7.65
N ILE A 76 6.60 -26.83 8.27
CA ILE A 76 6.77 -26.67 9.71
C ILE A 76 6.33 -25.25 10.05
N PHE A 77 5.29 -25.11 10.86
CA PHE A 77 4.73 -23.82 11.26
C PHE A 77 5.12 -23.56 12.70
N ASP A 78 6.05 -22.63 12.89
CA ASP A 78 6.72 -22.33 14.15
C ASP A 78 6.83 -20.81 14.41
N ASP A 79 5.87 -20.04 13.90
CA ASP A 79 5.73 -18.62 14.23
C ASP A 79 5.49 -18.44 15.74
N PRO A 80 6.32 -17.65 16.46
CA PRO A 80 6.20 -17.48 17.90
C PRO A 80 4.90 -16.79 18.35
N SER A 81 4.20 -16.11 17.43
CA SER A 81 2.90 -15.47 17.72
C SER A 81 1.72 -16.45 17.68
N GLN A 82 1.94 -17.71 17.29
CA GLN A 82 0.87 -18.68 17.05
C GLN A 82 1.18 -20.06 17.63
N THR A 83 0.14 -20.90 17.72
CA THR A 83 0.30 -22.31 18.09
C THR A 83 0.98 -23.06 16.94
N ALA A 84 2.15 -23.63 17.22
CA ALA A 84 2.90 -24.38 16.23
C ALA A 84 2.17 -25.64 15.76
N PHE A 85 2.28 -25.96 14.48
CA PHE A 85 1.80 -27.20 13.88
C PHE A 85 2.62 -27.58 12.65
N ASN A 86 2.48 -28.82 12.18
CA ASN A 86 3.22 -29.32 11.02
C ASN A 86 2.28 -30.01 10.04
N ILE A 87 2.66 -29.98 8.77
CA ILE A 87 2.02 -30.76 7.71
C ILE A 87 2.89 -31.97 7.42
N SER A 88 2.31 -33.15 7.60
CA SER A 88 3.00 -34.41 7.38
C SER A 88 2.79 -34.89 5.95
N THR A 89 3.86 -34.90 5.16
CA THR A 89 3.85 -35.54 3.83
C THR A 89 3.69 -37.06 3.93
N SER A 90 4.04 -37.68 5.06
CA SER A 90 3.84 -39.13 5.26
C SER A 90 2.37 -39.53 5.42
N ASN A 91 1.47 -38.57 5.64
CA ASN A 91 0.02 -38.81 5.66
C ASN A 91 -0.56 -38.96 4.24
N GLY A 92 0.27 -38.90 3.20
CA GLY A 92 -0.09 -39.21 1.82
C GLY A 92 -0.76 -38.05 1.07
N GLN A 93 -1.45 -37.16 1.78
CA GLN A 93 -2.11 -35.99 1.20
C GLN A 93 -2.08 -34.79 2.17
N PHE A 94 -2.14 -33.58 1.63
CA PHE A 94 -2.40 -32.35 2.39
C PHE A 94 -3.20 -31.36 1.54
N GLU A 95 -3.82 -30.37 2.18
CA GLU A 95 -4.66 -29.37 1.50
C GLU A 95 -3.86 -28.11 1.19
N GLN A 96 -4.09 -27.55 0.00
CA GLN A 96 -3.44 -26.37 -0.53
C GLN A 96 -4.50 -25.37 -1.05
N GLY A 97 -4.59 -24.21 -0.44
CA GLY A 97 -5.29 -23.03 -0.92
C GLY A 97 -4.50 -22.25 -1.96
N TRP A 98 -5.19 -21.45 -2.77
CA TRP A 98 -4.63 -20.46 -3.67
C TRP A 98 -5.50 -19.20 -3.71
N ALA A 99 -4.85 -18.07 -4.00
CA ALA A 99 -5.54 -16.80 -4.23
C ALA A 99 -4.84 -16.00 -5.32
N GLN A 100 -5.60 -15.20 -6.07
CA GLN A 100 -5.08 -14.31 -7.11
C GLN A 100 -5.72 -12.92 -7.06
N SER A 101 -4.99 -11.91 -7.51
CA SER A 101 -5.51 -10.55 -7.64
C SER A 101 -4.96 -9.87 -8.89
N THR A 102 -5.78 -9.00 -9.48
CA THR A 102 -5.38 -8.08 -10.56
C THR A 102 -4.65 -6.86 -10.04
N GLU A 103 -4.73 -6.58 -8.74
CA GLU A 103 -4.06 -5.44 -8.13
C GLU A 103 -2.68 -5.85 -7.58
N PRO A 104 -1.63 -5.07 -7.86
CA PRO A 104 -0.32 -5.31 -7.27
C PRO A 104 -0.35 -5.04 -5.75
N PRO A 105 0.69 -5.45 -5.00
CA PRO A 105 0.94 -4.91 -3.65
C PRO A 105 1.10 -3.39 -3.68
N ASN A 106 0.91 -2.76 -2.51
CA ASN A 106 1.03 -1.31 -2.37
C ASN A 106 2.41 -0.80 -2.80
N ASP A 107 3.46 -1.55 -2.43
CA ASP A 107 4.83 -1.40 -2.90
C ASP A 107 5.28 -2.69 -3.60
N PRO A 108 5.30 -2.71 -4.95
CA PRO A 108 5.68 -3.91 -5.70
C PRO A 108 7.15 -4.32 -5.58
N GLU A 109 8.02 -3.47 -5.06
CA GLU A 109 9.45 -3.73 -4.86
C GLU A 109 9.76 -4.19 -3.42
N ASN A 110 8.78 -4.11 -2.53
CA ASN A 110 8.90 -4.60 -1.16
C ASN A 110 8.13 -5.92 -1.01
N ALA A 111 8.87 -7.01 -0.81
CA ALA A 111 8.29 -8.32 -0.53
C ALA A 111 7.26 -8.29 0.62
N ASN A 112 7.53 -7.48 1.65
CA ASN A 112 6.71 -7.37 2.85
C ASN A 112 5.60 -6.31 2.73
N SER A 113 5.34 -5.79 1.52
CA SER A 113 4.32 -4.78 1.30
C SER A 113 2.93 -5.25 1.72
N ASP A 114 2.17 -4.28 2.23
CA ASP A 114 0.73 -4.39 2.40
C ASP A 114 0.03 -4.76 1.10
N ILE A 115 -1.08 -5.48 1.25
CA ILE A 115 -1.88 -5.99 0.14
C ILE A 115 -3.37 -5.82 0.40
N ALA A 116 -4.12 -5.46 -0.64
CA ALA A 116 -5.59 -5.57 -0.61
C ALA A 116 -6.05 -7.04 -0.69
N GLN A 117 -7.32 -7.29 -0.36
CA GLN A 117 -7.95 -8.59 -0.53
C GLN A 117 -7.88 -9.07 -1.99
N HIS A 118 -7.73 -10.38 -2.19
CA HIS A 118 -7.69 -10.99 -3.52
C HIS A 118 -9.02 -10.81 -4.27
N ASN A 119 -8.95 -10.49 -5.57
CA ASN A 119 -10.11 -10.16 -6.40
C ASN A 119 -10.16 -10.92 -7.75
N ASN A 120 -9.23 -11.85 -8.00
CA ASN A 120 -9.13 -12.61 -9.24
C ASN A 120 -9.24 -14.13 -9.00
N GLY A 121 -10.03 -14.52 -8.01
CA GLY A 121 -10.29 -15.91 -7.65
C GLY A 121 -9.49 -16.41 -6.45
N MET A 122 -10.05 -17.41 -5.80
CA MET A 122 -9.48 -18.17 -4.69
C MET A 122 -10.04 -19.60 -4.71
N GLY A 123 -9.38 -20.53 -4.04
CA GLY A 123 -9.91 -21.87 -3.84
C GLY A 123 -8.91 -22.80 -3.14
N GLU A 124 -9.35 -24.02 -2.88
CA GLU A 124 -8.55 -25.04 -2.19
C GLU A 124 -8.56 -26.35 -2.98
N PHE A 125 -7.48 -27.11 -2.89
CA PHE A 125 -7.37 -28.43 -3.49
C PHE A 125 -6.47 -29.35 -2.65
N LYS A 126 -6.57 -30.65 -2.89
CA LYS A 126 -5.72 -31.65 -2.23
C LYS A 126 -4.47 -31.93 -3.06
N VAL A 127 -3.32 -31.91 -2.41
CA VAL A 127 -2.05 -32.36 -2.95
C VAL A 127 -1.86 -33.82 -2.56
N GLU A 128 -1.87 -34.70 -3.56
CA GLU A 128 -1.48 -36.10 -3.41
C GLU A 128 0.04 -36.21 -3.41
N VAL A 129 0.64 -36.59 -2.28
CA VAL A 129 2.11 -36.56 -2.11
C VAL A 129 2.80 -37.52 -3.07
N ALA A 130 2.21 -38.69 -3.31
CA ALA A 130 2.80 -39.72 -4.16
C ALA A 130 3.08 -39.21 -5.59
N SER A 131 2.19 -38.38 -6.15
CA SER A 131 2.36 -37.81 -7.50
C SER A 131 3.32 -36.62 -7.55
N ALA A 132 3.66 -36.04 -6.39
CA ALA A 132 4.55 -34.89 -6.25
C ALA A 132 6.01 -35.27 -5.90
N THR A 133 6.32 -36.56 -5.70
CA THR A 133 7.69 -37.02 -5.44
C THR A 133 8.46 -37.30 -6.74
N GLN A 134 9.75 -36.94 -6.76
CA GLN A 134 10.64 -37.23 -7.89
C GLN A 134 12.06 -37.49 -7.41
N ALA A 135 12.73 -38.49 -8.02
CA ALA A 135 14.11 -38.84 -7.71
C ALA A 135 15.08 -37.69 -8.00
N SER A 136 14.75 -36.82 -8.97
CA SER A 136 15.54 -35.65 -9.37
C SER A 136 15.42 -34.46 -8.42
N TYR A 137 14.64 -34.55 -7.33
CA TYR A 137 14.39 -33.41 -6.43
C TYR A 137 15.69 -32.78 -5.90
N SER A 138 16.67 -33.59 -5.51
CA SER A 138 17.95 -33.07 -5.00
C SER A 138 18.73 -32.26 -6.04
N ILE A 139 18.60 -32.61 -7.32
CA ILE A 139 19.19 -31.87 -8.44
C ILE A 139 18.44 -30.54 -8.61
N TRP A 140 17.11 -30.57 -8.71
CA TRP A 140 16.30 -29.35 -8.87
C TRP A 140 16.46 -28.38 -7.69
N ALA A 141 16.52 -28.90 -6.47
CA ALA A 141 16.69 -28.11 -5.25
C ALA A 141 18.09 -27.51 -5.08
N SER A 142 19.04 -27.83 -5.97
CA SER A 142 20.39 -27.27 -6.01
C SER A 142 20.58 -26.21 -7.09
N MET A 143 19.57 -25.99 -7.93
CA MET A 143 19.60 -24.93 -8.94
C MET A 143 19.67 -23.55 -8.27
N THR A 144 20.25 -22.58 -8.96
CA THR A 144 20.31 -21.18 -8.52
C THR A 144 19.85 -20.29 -9.67
N ALA A 145 19.06 -19.27 -9.38
CA ALA A 145 18.62 -18.32 -10.40
C ALA A 145 19.81 -17.59 -11.03
N THR A 146 19.75 -17.33 -12.33
CA THR A 146 20.75 -16.52 -13.06
C THR A 146 20.62 -15.02 -12.77
N ALA A 147 19.61 -14.59 -12.00
CA ALA A 147 19.38 -13.20 -11.62
C ALA A 147 19.59 -13.00 -10.11
N THR A 148 20.42 -12.02 -9.76
CA THR A 148 20.73 -11.56 -8.40
C THR A 148 19.52 -10.88 -7.76
N SER A 149 19.08 -11.34 -6.59
CA SER A 149 18.21 -10.57 -5.69
C SER A 149 19.00 -9.41 -5.10
N VAL A 150 18.58 -8.17 -5.32
CA VAL A 150 19.08 -7.00 -4.59
C VAL A 150 18.27 -6.80 -3.32
N SER A 151 18.94 -6.80 -2.17
CA SER A 151 18.36 -6.30 -0.92
C SER A 151 18.32 -4.78 -1.00
N GLY A 152 17.21 -4.22 -1.51
CA GLY A 152 17.02 -2.78 -1.63
C GLY A 152 16.79 -2.13 -0.26
N THR A 153 17.57 -1.11 0.07
CA THR A 153 17.24 -0.16 1.14
C THR A 153 16.35 0.91 0.53
N ALA A 154 15.17 1.10 1.11
CA ALA A 154 14.10 1.92 0.55
C ALA A 154 14.48 3.38 0.29
N GLY A 155 14.14 3.86 -0.90
CA GLY A 155 13.67 5.23 -1.13
C GLY A 155 12.28 5.11 -1.76
N PRO A 156 11.22 5.70 -1.18
CA PRO A 156 9.86 5.51 -1.68
C PRO A 156 9.72 6.18 -3.04
N THR A 157 9.62 5.38 -4.11
CA THR A 157 9.23 5.89 -5.43
C THR A 157 7.78 5.51 -5.68
N ALA A 158 6.86 6.25 -5.05
CA ALA A 158 5.44 6.18 -5.42
C ALA A 158 5.29 6.65 -6.87
N THR A 159 4.98 5.75 -7.80
CA THR A 159 4.50 6.16 -9.13
C THR A 159 3.09 6.72 -9.00
N PHE A 160 2.99 8.04 -8.90
CA PHE A 160 1.72 8.75 -8.99
C PHE A 160 1.17 8.64 -10.42
N SER A 161 -0.08 8.19 -10.56
CA SER A 161 -0.85 8.45 -11.78
C SER A 161 -1.31 9.90 -11.73
N SER A 162 -0.49 10.83 -12.25
CA SER A 162 -0.89 12.22 -12.35
C SER A 162 -2.14 12.32 -13.22
N ASN A 163 -3.22 12.91 -12.70
CA ASN A 163 -4.25 13.44 -13.58
C ASN A 163 -3.59 14.58 -14.37
N PRO A 164 -3.45 14.46 -15.70
CA PRO A 164 -2.86 15.53 -16.47
C PRO A 164 -3.69 16.79 -16.23
N VAL A 165 -3.00 17.89 -15.93
CA VAL A 165 -3.63 19.21 -15.85
C VAL A 165 -4.41 19.42 -17.15
N PRO A 166 -5.66 19.92 -17.09
CA PRO A 166 -6.45 20.15 -18.30
C PRO A 166 -5.64 20.91 -19.35
N THR A 167 -5.72 20.49 -20.62
CA THR A 167 -4.99 21.14 -21.73
C THR A 167 -5.53 22.51 -22.11
N SER A 168 -6.60 22.95 -21.45
CA SER A 168 -7.16 24.29 -21.58
C SER A 168 -6.21 25.36 -21.07
N THR A 169 -6.22 26.52 -21.72
CA THR A 169 -5.59 27.74 -21.21
C THR A 169 -6.46 28.40 -20.15
N TYR A 170 -5.82 28.89 -19.10
CA TYR A 170 -6.44 29.67 -18.01
C TYR A 170 -5.74 31.02 -17.93
N ASP A 171 -6.47 32.07 -17.52
CA ASP A 171 -5.89 33.38 -17.26
C ASP A 171 -4.96 33.34 -16.04
N TYR A 172 -5.33 32.54 -15.02
CA TYR A 172 -4.52 32.31 -13.82
C TYR A 172 -4.45 30.82 -13.48
N VAL A 173 -3.27 30.39 -13.05
CA VAL A 173 -3.04 29.07 -12.44
C VAL A 173 -2.47 29.28 -11.05
N VAL A 174 -3.21 28.85 -10.02
CA VAL A 174 -2.80 28.88 -8.62
C VAL A 174 -2.34 27.48 -8.23
N ILE A 175 -1.16 27.37 -7.62
CA ILE A 175 -0.58 26.10 -7.21
C ILE A 175 -0.63 26.01 -5.68
N GLY A 176 -1.38 25.03 -5.17
CA GLY A 176 -1.57 24.75 -3.74
C GLY A 176 -2.81 25.45 -3.17
N GLY A 177 -3.81 24.68 -2.80
CA GLY A 177 -5.01 25.12 -2.09
C GLY A 177 -4.76 25.22 -0.59
N GLY A 178 -3.96 26.20 -0.15
CA GLY A 178 -3.69 26.47 1.27
C GLY A 178 -4.19 27.84 1.75
N ALA A 179 -3.68 28.29 2.91
CA ALA A 179 -4.03 29.59 3.52
C ALA A 179 -3.91 30.79 2.56
N GLY A 180 -2.91 30.79 1.67
CA GLY A 180 -2.75 31.82 0.64
C GLY A 180 -3.47 31.49 -0.67
N GLY A 181 -3.39 30.24 -1.13
CA GLY A 181 -3.87 29.85 -2.45
C GLY A 181 -5.39 29.84 -2.59
N ILE A 182 -6.13 29.36 -1.58
CA ILE A 182 -7.60 29.35 -1.62
C ILE A 182 -8.16 30.78 -1.71
N PRO A 183 -7.80 31.73 -0.80
CA PRO A 183 -8.33 33.09 -0.89
C PRO A 183 -7.88 33.84 -2.15
N LEU A 184 -6.65 33.59 -2.63
CA LEU A 184 -6.17 34.21 -3.87
C LEU A 184 -6.96 33.73 -5.09
N ALA A 185 -7.17 32.41 -5.22
CA ALA A 185 -7.93 31.83 -6.33
C ALA A 185 -9.37 32.35 -6.35
N ASP A 186 -10.00 32.45 -5.16
CA ASP A 186 -11.34 33.02 -4.99
C ASP A 186 -11.39 34.47 -5.51
N LYS A 187 -10.50 35.34 -5.03
CA LYS A 187 -10.43 36.74 -5.45
C LYS A 187 -10.13 36.95 -6.94
N LEU A 188 -9.25 36.13 -7.51
CA LEU A 188 -8.98 36.17 -8.94
C LEU A 188 -10.21 35.74 -9.77
N SER A 189 -10.96 34.75 -9.29
CA SER A 189 -12.16 34.26 -9.99
C SER A 189 -13.30 35.27 -10.02
N GLU A 190 -13.40 36.14 -9.01
CA GLU A 190 -14.38 37.25 -8.98
C GLU A 190 -14.19 38.26 -10.12
N SER A 191 -12.99 38.32 -10.73
CA SER A 191 -12.69 39.24 -11.85
C SER A 191 -13.28 38.79 -13.20
N GLY A 192 -13.98 37.66 -13.25
CA GLY A 192 -14.52 37.06 -14.49
C GLY A 192 -13.46 36.34 -15.33
N LYS A 193 -12.26 36.17 -14.79
CA LYS A 193 -11.13 35.47 -15.40
C LYS A 193 -11.19 33.97 -15.11
N SER A 194 -10.67 33.17 -16.03
CA SER A 194 -10.56 31.73 -15.85
C SER A 194 -9.43 31.38 -14.89
N VAL A 195 -9.74 30.69 -13.79
CA VAL A 195 -8.78 30.33 -12.74
C VAL A 195 -8.75 28.82 -12.57
N LEU A 196 -7.55 28.25 -12.63
CA LEU A 196 -7.29 26.86 -12.25
C LEU A 196 -6.55 26.83 -10.92
N LEU A 197 -7.05 26.05 -9.95
CA LEU A 197 -6.32 25.71 -8.73
C LEU A 197 -5.84 24.26 -8.83
N VAL A 198 -4.53 24.04 -8.70
CA VAL A 198 -3.92 22.72 -8.69
C VAL A 198 -3.47 22.39 -7.26
N GLU A 199 -3.95 21.28 -6.70
CA GLU A 199 -3.56 20.80 -5.37
C GLU A 199 -2.87 19.44 -5.50
N LYS A 200 -1.77 19.24 -4.75
CA LYS A 200 -1.04 17.96 -4.72
C LYS A 200 -1.77 16.92 -3.88
N GLY A 201 -2.34 17.37 -2.77
CA GLY A 201 -3.08 16.57 -1.81
C GLY A 201 -4.46 16.14 -2.27
N VAL A 202 -5.10 15.32 -1.43
CA VAL A 202 -6.49 14.88 -1.63
C VAL A 202 -7.50 15.84 -0.97
N ALA A 203 -8.78 15.64 -1.24
CA ALA A 203 -9.84 16.35 -0.54
C ALA A 203 -9.80 16.07 0.97
N SER A 204 -9.83 17.14 1.79
CA SER A 204 -9.77 17.06 3.25
C SER A 204 -11.17 16.89 3.86
N SER A 205 -11.92 17.98 4.02
CA SER A 205 -13.28 18.01 4.58
C SER A 205 -14.27 17.26 3.69
N ALA A 206 -15.25 16.61 4.33
CA ALA A 206 -16.30 15.86 3.63
C ALA A 206 -17.10 16.73 2.67
N ARG A 207 -17.27 18.04 2.96
CA ARG A 207 -17.99 18.97 2.08
C ARG A 207 -17.34 19.12 0.70
N TRP A 208 -16.05 18.82 0.60
CA TRP A 208 -15.27 18.86 -0.65
C TRP A 208 -14.99 17.46 -1.20
N GLY A 209 -15.70 16.44 -0.72
CA GLY A 209 -15.53 15.05 -1.14
C GLY A 209 -14.43 14.28 -0.40
N GLY A 210 -13.95 14.80 0.73
CA GLY A 210 -12.97 14.10 1.56
C GLY A 210 -13.50 12.80 2.17
N THR A 211 -12.63 11.80 2.27
CA THR A 211 -12.99 10.44 2.71
C THR A 211 -12.15 9.93 3.88
N ILE A 212 -11.17 10.70 4.36
CA ILE A 212 -10.25 10.27 5.42
C ILE A 212 -10.98 10.28 6.76
N ARG A 213 -11.22 9.10 7.34
CA ARG A 213 -12.02 8.92 8.56
C ARG A 213 -11.24 8.13 9.62
N PRO A 214 -11.54 8.30 10.91
CA PRO A 214 -10.94 7.50 11.97
C PRO A 214 -11.22 5.99 11.76
N PRO A 215 -10.23 5.11 11.96
CA PRO A 215 -10.33 3.66 11.74
C PRO A 215 -11.26 2.97 12.73
N SER A 216 -11.56 3.61 13.86
CA SER A 216 -12.60 3.17 14.80
C SER A 216 -14.01 3.21 14.22
N GLY A 217 -14.23 3.84 13.05
CA GLY A 217 -15.53 3.89 12.39
C GLY A 217 -16.58 4.77 13.07
N TRP A 218 -16.22 5.52 14.13
CA TRP A 218 -17.22 6.30 14.89
C TRP A 218 -17.87 7.43 14.07
N LEU A 219 -17.24 7.85 12.96
CA LEU A 219 -17.81 8.79 11.99
C LEU A 219 -18.64 8.11 10.89
N ASP A 220 -18.81 6.80 10.90
CA ASP A 220 -19.57 6.08 9.88
C ASP A 220 -21.04 6.55 9.86
N GLY A 221 -21.61 6.67 8.66
CA GLY A 221 -22.95 7.23 8.46
C GLY A 221 -23.06 8.75 8.60
N THR A 222 -21.99 9.44 9.00
CA THR A 222 -21.93 10.91 8.97
C THR A 222 -21.35 11.44 7.65
N ASN A 223 -21.62 12.70 7.32
CA ASN A 223 -20.93 13.42 6.25
C ASN A 223 -19.75 14.22 6.81
N MET A 224 -18.85 13.56 7.54
CA MET A 224 -17.67 14.17 8.16
C MET A 224 -16.42 13.32 7.95
N THR A 225 -15.29 14.00 7.89
CA THR A 225 -13.93 13.47 8.04
C THR A 225 -13.36 13.87 9.39
N TRP A 226 -12.19 13.37 9.76
CA TRP A 226 -11.56 13.83 11.00
C TRP A 226 -11.12 15.31 10.94
N PHE A 227 -10.90 15.87 9.74
CA PHE A 227 -10.62 17.30 9.56
C PHE A 227 -11.83 18.19 9.91
N ASP A 228 -13.05 17.62 9.89
CA ASP A 228 -14.29 18.34 10.22
C ASP A 228 -14.55 18.40 11.73
N VAL A 229 -13.77 17.67 12.54
CA VAL A 229 -13.95 17.54 13.99
C VAL A 229 -12.79 18.23 14.71
N PRO A 230 -13.02 19.41 15.33
CA PRO A 230 -11.92 20.15 15.97
C PRO A 230 -11.12 19.35 17.01
N GLY A 231 -11.79 18.45 17.75
CA GLY A 231 -11.14 17.59 18.74
C GLY A 231 -10.19 16.53 18.15
N GLU A 232 -10.29 16.25 16.85
CA GLU A 232 -9.43 15.30 16.14
C GLU A 232 -8.20 15.97 15.50
N CYS A 233 -7.99 17.29 15.64
CA CYS A 233 -6.83 17.96 15.03
C CYS A 233 -5.48 17.35 15.46
N ASN A 234 -5.37 16.87 16.71
CA ASN A 234 -4.16 16.21 17.22
C ASN A 234 -3.92 14.82 16.62
N ARG A 235 -4.87 14.25 15.87
CA ARG A 235 -4.69 13.02 15.11
C ARG A 235 -3.53 13.11 14.13
N MET A 236 -3.25 14.32 13.67
CA MET A 236 -2.06 14.67 12.89
C MET A 236 -0.76 14.14 13.52
N TRP A 237 -0.67 14.13 14.85
CA TRP A 237 0.52 13.69 15.60
C TRP A 237 0.44 12.26 16.12
N THR A 238 -0.70 11.58 15.95
CA THR A 238 -0.96 10.23 16.50
C THR A 238 -1.33 9.20 15.44
N GLY A 239 -0.96 9.46 14.18
CA GLY A 239 -1.06 8.49 13.08
C GLY A 239 -1.72 9.02 11.81
N GLY A 240 -2.44 10.15 11.87
CA GLY A 240 -3.06 10.77 10.69
C GLY A 240 -2.07 11.27 9.65
N ALA A 241 -0.82 11.56 10.05
CA ALA A 241 0.23 12.03 9.14
C ALA A 241 0.56 11.06 8.03
N ALA A 242 0.75 9.81 8.43
CA ALA A 242 1.23 8.73 7.60
C ALA A 242 0.13 7.69 7.38
N ASP A 243 -1.14 8.10 7.43
CA ASP A 243 -2.25 7.18 7.25
C ASP A 243 -2.24 6.59 5.84
N THR A 244 -1.95 5.29 5.76
CA THR A 244 -1.89 4.51 4.52
C THR A 244 -3.13 3.64 4.32
N SER A 245 -4.15 3.77 5.17
CA SER A 245 -5.38 2.96 5.08
C SER A 245 -6.15 3.15 3.77
N CYS A 246 -5.84 4.23 3.04
CA CYS A 246 -6.31 4.43 1.67
C CYS A 246 -5.29 5.22 0.83
N THR A 247 -5.36 5.04 -0.49
CA THR A 247 -4.49 5.74 -1.44
C THR A 247 -4.68 7.26 -1.32
N GLY A 248 -3.61 7.97 -0.96
CA GLY A 248 -3.63 9.43 -0.79
C GLY A 248 -4.17 9.90 0.57
N CYS A 249 -4.32 9.02 1.55
CA CYS A 249 -4.88 9.38 2.85
C CYS A 249 -3.87 9.94 3.86
N ALA A 250 -2.59 9.96 3.48
CA ALA A 250 -1.55 10.63 4.23
C ALA A 250 -1.82 12.14 4.23
N ALA A 251 -2.06 12.71 5.42
CA ALA A 251 -2.32 14.13 5.55
C ALA A 251 -1.05 14.99 5.48
N ALA A 252 0.13 14.40 5.73
CA ALA A 252 1.41 15.09 5.70
C ALA A 252 2.12 14.99 4.33
N CYS A 253 2.89 16.02 4.01
CA CYS A 253 3.83 16.00 2.89
C CYS A 253 5.01 15.06 3.19
N THR A 254 5.46 14.33 2.17
CA THR A 254 6.54 13.33 2.28
C THR A 254 7.85 13.78 1.62
N ASP A 255 7.83 14.91 0.92
CA ASP A 255 8.92 15.48 0.14
C ASP A 255 9.66 16.62 0.86
N ILE A 256 9.37 16.82 2.15
CA ILE A 256 10.03 17.78 3.03
C ILE A 256 10.32 17.13 4.38
N ASP A 257 11.28 17.67 5.13
CA ASP A 257 11.68 17.16 6.46
C ASP A 257 10.89 17.81 7.63
N GLN A 258 10.01 18.77 7.32
CA GLN A 258 9.13 19.44 8.28
C GLN A 258 7.68 18.94 8.16
N MET A 259 6.86 19.19 9.18
CA MET A 259 5.42 18.94 9.08
C MET A 259 4.74 19.99 8.19
N ALA A 260 4.14 19.54 7.09
CA ALA A 260 3.18 20.33 6.32
C ALA A 260 2.00 19.47 5.88
N GLY A 261 0.82 20.06 5.83
CA GLY A 261 -0.38 19.39 5.33
C GLY A 261 -0.35 19.29 3.80
N CYS A 262 -0.46 18.08 3.26
CA CYS A 262 -0.61 17.78 1.84
C CYS A 262 -2.03 17.28 1.54
N VAL A 263 -3.00 18.14 1.82
CA VAL A 263 -4.44 17.96 1.60
C VAL A 263 -5.06 19.30 1.21
N LEU A 264 -6.26 19.33 0.64
CA LEU A 264 -6.96 20.58 0.38
C LEU A 264 -7.11 21.41 1.67
N GLY A 265 -6.63 22.65 1.68
CA GLY A 265 -6.47 23.52 2.85
C GLY A 265 -5.04 23.58 3.39
N GLY A 266 -4.18 22.62 3.05
CA GLY A 266 -2.80 22.53 3.52
C GLY A 266 -2.72 22.66 5.04
N GLY A 267 -1.91 23.60 5.53
CA GLY A 267 -1.78 23.89 6.96
C GLY A 267 -3.10 24.23 7.66
N THR A 268 -4.07 24.85 6.98
CA THR A 268 -5.35 25.23 7.61
C THR A 268 -6.27 24.03 7.83
N ALA A 269 -6.03 22.91 7.15
CA ALA A 269 -6.78 21.67 7.35
C ALA A 269 -6.24 20.85 8.53
N VAL A 270 -4.96 21.01 8.88
CA VAL A 270 -4.26 20.16 9.87
C VAL A 270 -3.85 20.90 11.14
N ASN A 271 -4.05 22.22 11.21
CA ASN A 271 -3.74 23.00 12.41
C ASN A 271 -4.90 22.96 13.44
N SER A 272 -4.71 23.67 14.56
CA SER A 272 -5.73 23.75 15.62
C SER A 272 -6.79 24.84 15.38
N GLY A 273 -6.84 25.46 14.19
CA GLY A 273 -7.83 26.47 13.85
C GLY A 273 -7.78 27.76 14.68
N LEU A 274 -6.67 28.02 15.37
CA LEU A 274 -6.52 29.25 16.15
C LEU A 274 -6.55 30.46 15.21
N TRP A 275 -7.31 31.47 15.61
CA TRP A 275 -7.59 32.65 14.80
C TRP A 275 -7.47 33.91 15.63
N TRP A 276 -6.84 34.94 15.05
CA TRP A 276 -6.66 36.24 15.67
C TRP A 276 -6.86 37.36 14.65
N ASN A 277 -7.20 38.54 15.14
CA ASN A 277 -7.03 39.76 14.38
C ASN A 277 -5.53 40.14 14.42
N SER A 278 -4.90 40.30 13.26
CA SER A 278 -3.46 40.62 13.17
C SER A 278 -3.13 41.90 13.91
N HIS A 279 -2.03 41.91 14.67
CA HIS A 279 -1.56 43.11 15.34
C HIS A 279 -0.96 44.06 14.28
N PRO A 280 -1.40 45.33 14.18
CA PRO A 280 -0.90 46.22 13.13
C PRO A 280 0.62 46.37 13.12
N GLU A 281 1.25 46.41 14.30
CA GLU A 281 2.72 46.55 14.42
C GLU A 281 3.49 45.36 13.81
N ASP A 282 2.88 44.17 13.68
CA ASP A 282 3.57 43.03 13.04
C ASP A 282 3.94 43.36 11.59
N TRP A 283 3.13 44.15 10.89
CA TRP A 283 3.38 44.57 9.51
C TRP A 283 4.49 45.61 9.40
N ASP A 284 4.76 46.35 10.48
CA ASP A 284 5.77 47.41 10.50
C ASP A 284 7.17 46.89 10.88
N TYR A 285 7.24 45.81 11.67
CA TYR A 285 8.50 45.36 12.28
C TYR A 285 8.93 43.92 11.96
N ASN A 286 8.01 43.02 11.63
CA ASN A 286 8.31 41.58 11.51
C ASN A 286 8.42 41.08 10.06
N PHE A 287 8.23 41.94 9.06
CA PHE A 287 8.29 41.65 7.62
C PHE A 287 8.99 42.79 6.87
#